data_AF-A0A250JRC0-F1
#
_entry.id   AF-A0A250JRC0-F1
#
_cell.length_a   1.000
_cell.length_b   1.000
_cell.length_c   1.000
_cell.angle_alpha   90.00
_cell.angle_beta   90.00
_cell.angle_gamma   90.00
#
_symmetry.space_group_name_H-M   'P 1'
#
loop_
_entity.id
_entity.type
_entity.pdbx_description
1 polymer ?
#
loop_
_entity_poly.entity_id
_entity_poly.type
_entity_poly.pdbx_seq_one_letter_code
_entity_poly.pdbx_strand_id
1 'polypeptide(L)'
;MIFRQLFDSESSTYTYLIGDEATRQAVLIDPVLEQAGRDLKLVAELDLTLTHVFDTHVHADHVTASGVLRERTQATVVGGVGGASCANLHVRHGDTVRVGQLVFQVLATPGHTDDSVSYLLGDRVFTGDALLIRGNGRTDFQNGNAGQLYDSLTRVLFALPDSTLVYPGHDYQGRTVTSIAEEKRHNPRVANQSREAFIHIMEHLNLPKPRRLEVAVPANRACGHPTSAPASLDEREKGTRLLQMPQCNPD
;
A
#
# COMPACT_ATOMS: atom_id res chain seq x y z
N MET A 1 -23.96 0.84 -3.40
CA MET A 1 -22.58 0.47 -3.02
C MET A 1 -22.43 0.71 -1.52
N ILE A 2 -22.00 -0.30 -0.76
CA ILE A 2 -21.67 -0.13 0.65
C ILE A 2 -20.25 0.42 0.76
N PHE A 3 -20.05 1.46 1.55
CA PHE A 3 -18.75 2.12 1.74
C PHE A 3 -18.47 2.41 3.21
N ARG A 4 -17.29 2.03 3.69
CA ARG A 4 -16.77 2.40 5.02
C ARG A 4 -15.30 2.78 4.90
N GLN A 5 -14.94 3.86 5.58
CA GLN A 5 -13.56 4.26 5.83
C GLN A 5 -13.23 3.93 7.28
N LEU A 6 -12.15 3.20 7.49
CA LEU A 6 -11.66 2.76 8.78
C LEU A 6 -10.30 3.38 9.01
N PHE A 7 -9.94 3.65 10.26
CA PHE A 7 -8.70 4.33 10.60
C PHE A 7 -7.89 3.49 11.59
N ASP A 8 -6.61 3.31 11.31
CA ASP A 8 -5.63 2.81 12.27
C ASP A 8 -4.87 3.97 12.89
N SER A 9 -4.98 4.14 14.21
CA SER A 9 -4.39 5.29 14.89
C SER A 9 -2.88 5.21 15.08
N GLU A 10 -2.29 4.01 15.01
CA GLU A 10 -0.85 3.82 15.22
C GLU A 10 -0.05 4.26 13.98
N SER A 11 -0.53 3.87 12.80
CA SER A 11 0.08 4.20 11.49
C SER A 11 -0.54 5.42 10.82
N SER A 12 -1.72 5.87 11.29
CA SER A 12 -2.56 6.85 10.62
C SER A 12 -3.07 6.40 9.25
N THR A 13 -3.14 5.08 9.02
CA THR A 13 -3.61 4.47 7.78
C THR A 13 -5.13 4.49 7.70
N TYR A 14 -5.64 4.83 6.51
CA TYR A 14 -7.01 4.56 6.13
C TYR A 14 -7.13 3.22 5.42
N THR A 15 -8.00 2.36 5.96
CA THR A 15 -8.46 1.14 5.30
C THR A 15 -9.86 1.38 4.75
N TYR A 16 -10.12 0.95 3.52
CA TYR A 16 -11.42 1.14 2.86
C TYR A 16 -12.14 -0.18 2.64
N LEU A 17 -13.36 -0.32 3.17
CA LEU A 17 -14.25 -1.44 2.88
C LEU A 17 -15.29 -0.99 1.86
N ILE A 18 -15.33 -1.69 0.72
CA ILE A 18 -16.32 -1.46 -0.33
C ILE A 18 -17.05 -2.77 -0.59
N GLY A 19 -18.38 -2.74 -0.51
CA GLY A 19 -19.26 -3.88 -0.77
C GLY A 19 -20.20 -3.65 -1.94
N ASP A 20 -20.32 -4.65 -2.80
CA ASP A 20 -21.38 -4.73 -3.80
C ASP A 20 -22.70 -5.12 -3.12
N GLU A 21 -23.72 -4.29 -3.27
CA GLU A 21 -25.03 -4.53 -2.64
C GLU A 21 -25.76 -5.73 -3.25
N ALA A 22 -25.51 -6.01 -4.54
CA ALA A 22 -26.19 -7.08 -5.27
C ALA A 22 -25.61 -8.46 -4.93
N THR A 23 -24.29 -8.61 -5.04
CA THR A 23 -23.62 -9.92 -4.83
C THR A 23 -23.13 -10.14 -3.42
N ARG A 24 -23.15 -9.10 -2.58
CA ARG A 24 -22.54 -9.07 -1.23
C ARG A 24 -21.03 -9.29 -1.22
N GLN A 25 -20.37 -9.33 -2.38
CA GLN A 25 -18.92 -9.41 -2.46
C GLN A 25 -18.30 -8.08 -2.03
N ALA A 26 -17.19 -8.16 -1.30
CA ALA A 26 -16.51 -6.99 -0.77
C ALA A 26 -15.00 -7.05 -1.01
N VAL A 27 -14.41 -5.85 -0.97
CA VAL A 27 -12.97 -5.61 -1.01
C VAL A 27 -12.56 -4.74 0.17
N LEU A 28 -11.40 -5.07 0.75
CA LEU A 28 -10.65 -4.17 1.62
C LEU A 28 -9.47 -3.60 0.84
N ILE A 29 -9.26 -2.28 0.92
CA ILE A 29 -8.08 -1.59 0.37
C ILE A 29 -7.21 -1.14 1.53
N ASP A 30 -5.91 -1.46 1.46
CA ASP A 30 -4.87 -1.17 2.46
C ASP A 30 -5.26 -1.60 3.89
N PRO A 31 -5.60 -2.88 4.13
CA PRO A 31 -5.93 -3.35 5.49
C PRO A 31 -4.67 -3.53 6.33
N VAL A 32 -4.73 -3.10 7.59
CA VAL A 32 -3.63 -3.17 8.55
C VAL A 32 -3.68 -4.47 9.36
N LEU A 33 -2.55 -5.17 9.52
CA LEU A 33 -2.46 -6.48 10.16
C LEU A 33 -3.13 -6.51 11.55
N GLU A 34 -2.81 -5.52 12.39
CA GLU A 34 -3.34 -5.39 13.73
C GLU A 34 -4.86 -5.16 13.76
N GLN A 35 -5.46 -4.71 12.64
CA GLN A 35 -6.88 -4.45 12.48
C GLN A 35 -7.67 -5.58 11.80
N ALA A 36 -7.02 -6.65 11.36
CA ALA A 36 -7.69 -7.74 10.62
C ALA A 36 -8.92 -8.31 11.33
N GLY A 37 -8.89 -8.39 12.67
CA GLY A 37 -10.04 -8.83 13.47
C GLY A 37 -11.22 -7.86 13.44
N ARG A 38 -10.95 -6.55 13.52
CA ARG A 38 -11.96 -5.48 13.38
C ARG A 38 -12.59 -5.55 12.00
N ASP A 39 -11.76 -5.68 10.97
CA ASP A 39 -12.20 -5.62 9.58
C ASP A 39 -13.10 -6.81 9.22
N LEU A 40 -12.70 -8.03 9.59
CA LEU A 40 -13.53 -9.23 9.38
C LEU A 40 -14.85 -9.19 10.15
N LYS A 41 -14.84 -8.65 11.37
CA LYS A 41 -16.06 -8.47 12.16
C LYS A 41 -17.02 -7.53 11.44
N LEU A 42 -16.55 -6.39 10.94
CA LEU A 42 -17.39 -5.43 10.22
C LEU A 42 -17.91 -6.01 8.90
N VAL A 43 -17.09 -6.77 8.17
CA VAL A 43 -17.52 -7.49 6.96
C VAL A 43 -18.70 -8.41 7.28
N ALA A 44 -18.61 -9.19 8.37
CA ALA A 44 -19.69 -10.08 8.80
C ALA A 44 -20.95 -9.32 9.25
N GLU A 45 -20.79 -8.26 10.06
CA GLU A 45 -21.92 -7.44 10.55
C GLU A 45 -22.70 -6.73 9.42
N LEU A 46 -22.03 -6.48 8.29
CA LEU A 46 -22.64 -5.88 7.11
C LEU A 46 -23.17 -6.93 6.12
N ASP A 47 -23.22 -8.21 6.47
CA ASP A 47 -23.63 -9.30 5.57
C ASP A 47 -22.87 -9.27 4.24
N LEU A 48 -21.54 -9.13 4.32
CA LEU A 48 -20.63 -9.14 3.16
C LEU A 48 -19.72 -10.37 3.19
N THR A 49 -19.24 -10.75 2.01
CA THR A 49 -18.20 -11.76 1.82
C THR A 49 -16.95 -11.09 1.28
N LEU A 50 -15.87 -11.07 2.05
CA LEU A 50 -14.59 -10.55 1.60
C LEU A 50 -14.02 -11.47 0.52
N THR A 51 -13.96 -11.00 -0.72
CA THR A 51 -13.43 -11.78 -1.85
C THR A 51 -12.14 -11.21 -2.40
N HIS A 52 -11.81 -9.96 -2.07
CA HIS A 52 -10.62 -9.27 -2.55
C HIS A 52 -9.95 -8.47 -1.45
N VAL A 53 -8.64 -8.35 -1.53
CA VAL A 53 -7.84 -7.41 -0.75
C VAL A 53 -6.89 -6.69 -1.70
N PHE A 54 -6.94 -5.36 -1.74
CA PHE A 54 -6.06 -4.56 -2.57
C PHE A 54 -5.05 -3.84 -1.70
N ASP A 55 -3.78 -3.91 -2.08
CA ASP A 55 -2.77 -2.99 -1.58
C ASP A 55 -2.49 -1.94 -2.69
N THR A 56 -2.44 -0.66 -2.33
CA THR A 56 -2.09 0.43 -3.25
C THR A 56 -0.60 0.45 -3.57
N HIS A 57 0.23 0.01 -2.62
CA HIS A 57 1.67 -0.14 -2.75
C HIS A 57 2.22 -1.02 -1.61
N VAL A 58 3.50 -1.40 -1.67
CA VAL A 58 4.20 -1.98 -0.52
C VAL A 58 4.39 -0.91 0.56
N HIS A 59 3.64 -0.99 1.66
CA HIS A 59 3.68 -0.01 2.75
C HIS A 59 4.99 -0.08 3.57
N ALA A 60 5.40 1.03 4.17
CA ALA A 60 6.61 1.11 5.04
C ALA A 60 6.32 1.53 6.49
N ASP A 61 5.07 1.91 6.77
CA ASP A 61 4.58 2.44 8.04
C ASP A 61 3.77 1.40 8.83
N HIS A 62 3.16 0.42 8.15
CA HIS A 62 2.41 -0.69 8.77
C HIS A 62 2.64 -2.01 8.03
N VAL A 63 2.25 -3.13 8.65
CA VAL A 63 2.24 -4.44 8.01
C VAL A 63 0.84 -4.70 7.43
N THR A 64 0.74 -5.05 6.15
CA THR A 64 -0.53 -5.36 5.50
C THR A 64 -1.18 -6.61 6.12
N ALA A 65 -2.51 -6.63 6.19
CA ALA A 65 -3.29 -7.80 6.58
C ALA A 65 -3.59 -8.74 5.41
N SER A 66 -3.14 -8.45 4.19
CA SER A 66 -3.57 -9.18 2.99
C SER A 66 -3.33 -10.68 3.06
N GLY A 67 -2.19 -11.13 3.59
CA GLY A 67 -1.88 -12.55 3.82
C GLY A 67 -2.84 -13.22 4.80
N VAL A 68 -3.02 -12.66 6.00
CA VAL A 68 -3.89 -13.27 7.03
C VAL A 68 -5.37 -13.23 6.61
N LEU A 69 -5.80 -12.20 5.88
CA LEU A 69 -7.16 -12.12 5.34
C LEU A 69 -7.38 -13.18 4.26
N ARG A 70 -6.41 -13.37 3.36
CA ARG A 70 -6.45 -14.46 2.37
C ARG A 70 -6.52 -15.83 3.04
N GLU A 71 -5.73 -16.10 4.07
CA GLU A 71 -5.78 -17.37 4.80
C GLU A 71 -7.16 -17.66 5.38
N ARG A 72 -7.80 -16.63 5.95
CA ARG A 72 -9.11 -16.76 6.63
C ARG A 72 -10.31 -16.79 5.69
N THR A 73 -10.21 -16.16 4.52
CA THR A 73 -11.37 -15.92 3.64
C THR A 73 -11.18 -16.42 2.21
N GLN A 74 -9.97 -16.85 1.87
CA GLN A 74 -9.56 -17.19 0.51
C GLN A 74 -9.71 -16.01 -0.48
N ALA A 75 -9.74 -14.77 0.03
CA ALA A 75 -9.78 -13.56 -0.77
C ALA A 75 -8.56 -13.45 -1.71
N THR A 76 -8.80 -12.90 -2.90
CA THR A 76 -7.77 -12.62 -3.90
C THR A 76 -7.00 -11.37 -3.51
N VAL A 77 -5.69 -11.50 -3.27
CA VAL A 77 -4.80 -10.36 -3.01
C VAL A 77 -4.36 -9.73 -4.32
N VAL A 78 -4.51 -8.42 -4.44
CA VAL A 78 -4.17 -7.63 -5.63
C VAL A 78 -3.18 -6.53 -5.26
N GLY A 79 -2.17 -6.34 -6.09
CA GLY A 79 -1.23 -5.23 -5.96
C GLY A 79 -0.61 -4.82 -7.29
N GLY A 80 0.09 -3.69 -7.31
CA GLY A 80 0.80 -3.22 -8.50
C GLY A 80 1.88 -4.18 -8.97
N VAL A 81 2.16 -4.19 -10.27
CA VAL A 81 3.36 -4.86 -10.79
C VAL A 81 4.60 -4.24 -10.17
N GLY A 82 5.51 -5.11 -9.71
CA GLY A 82 6.68 -4.68 -8.94
C GLY A 82 6.44 -4.64 -7.43
N GLY A 83 5.22 -4.92 -6.94
CA GLY A 83 4.89 -5.03 -5.52
C GLY A 83 5.25 -6.39 -4.89
N ALA A 84 4.36 -6.93 -4.05
CA ALA A 84 4.55 -8.22 -3.39
C ALA A 84 4.40 -9.40 -4.37
N SER A 85 5.38 -10.28 -4.47
CA SER A 85 5.35 -11.42 -5.40
C SER A 85 4.31 -12.50 -5.03
N CYS A 86 3.92 -12.54 -3.77
CA CYS A 86 2.91 -13.45 -3.23
C CYS A 86 1.46 -13.00 -3.48
N ALA A 87 1.23 -11.82 -4.07
CA ALA A 87 -0.11 -11.39 -4.46
C ALA A 87 -0.68 -12.33 -5.54
N ASN A 88 -1.99 -12.54 -5.52
CA ASN A 88 -2.67 -13.41 -6.48
C ASN A 88 -2.75 -12.76 -7.87
N LEU A 89 -2.94 -11.44 -7.91
CA LEU A 89 -3.02 -10.65 -9.15
C LEU A 89 -2.08 -9.44 -9.09
N HIS A 90 -1.29 -9.26 -10.14
CA HIS A 90 -0.43 -8.09 -10.33
C HIS A 90 -1.00 -7.21 -11.44
N VAL A 91 -1.37 -5.98 -11.08
CA VAL A 91 -2.09 -5.07 -11.99
C VAL A 91 -1.21 -3.95 -12.53
N ARG A 92 -1.56 -3.46 -13.71
CA ARG A 92 -0.93 -2.35 -14.43
C ARG A 92 -1.94 -1.26 -14.78
N HIS A 93 -1.44 -0.12 -15.25
CA HIS A 93 -2.30 0.94 -15.77
C HIS A 93 -3.26 0.43 -16.85
N GLY A 94 -4.53 0.76 -16.73
CA GLY A 94 -5.58 0.37 -17.68
C GLY A 94 -6.23 -0.99 -17.40
N ASP A 95 -5.68 -1.79 -16.48
CA ASP A 95 -6.35 -3.02 -16.05
C ASP A 95 -7.64 -2.70 -15.29
N THR A 96 -8.52 -3.68 -15.22
CA THR A 96 -9.74 -3.61 -14.40
C THR A 96 -9.86 -4.80 -13.48
N VAL A 97 -10.27 -4.57 -12.23
CA VAL A 97 -10.56 -5.62 -11.24
C VAL A 97 -12.03 -5.57 -10.88
N ARG A 98 -12.70 -6.73 -10.94
CA ARG A 98 -14.14 -6.84 -10.63
C ARG A 98 -14.37 -7.42 -9.25
N VAL A 99 -15.24 -6.78 -8.48
CA VAL A 99 -15.72 -7.27 -7.18
C VAL A 99 -17.25 -7.25 -7.25
N GLY A 100 -17.85 -8.39 -7.59
CA GLY A 100 -19.26 -8.44 -7.96
C GLY A 100 -19.57 -7.58 -9.19
N GLN A 101 -20.49 -6.63 -9.03
CA GLN A 101 -20.81 -5.63 -10.04
C GLN A 101 -19.88 -4.40 -10.02
N LEU A 102 -19.03 -4.25 -8.99
CA LEU A 102 -18.07 -3.15 -8.91
C LEU A 102 -16.92 -3.39 -9.90
N VAL A 103 -16.53 -2.33 -10.61
CA VAL A 103 -15.42 -2.36 -11.57
C VAL A 103 -14.41 -1.28 -11.18
N PHE A 104 -13.28 -1.71 -10.66
CA PHE A 104 -12.16 -0.83 -10.34
C PHE A 104 -11.25 -0.70 -11.55
N GLN A 105 -11.00 0.52 -12.00
CA GLN A 105 -9.96 0.81 -12.99
C GLN A 105 -8.65 1.07 -12.29
N VAL A 106 -7.57 0.45 -12.76
CA VAL A 106 -6.24 0.60 -12.18
C VAL A 106 -5.49 1.71 -12.90
N LEU A 107 -5.01 2.68 -12.14
CA LEU A 107 -4.17 3.77 -12.61
C LEU A 107 -2.78 3.58 -12.01
N ALA A 108 -1.76 3.32 -12.84
CA ALA A 108 -0.38 3.39 -12.33
C ALA A 108 -0.07 4.83 -11.91
N THR A 109 0.35 5.00 -10.66
CA THR A 109 0.70 6.30 -10.07
C THR A 109 2.02 6.19 -9.29
N PRO A 110 3.12 5.76 -9.94
CA PRO A 110 4.41 5.61 -9.29
C PRO A 110 4.96 6.96 -8.83
N GLY A 111 5.87 6.91 -7.86
CA GLY A 111 6.64 8.07 -7.42
C GLY A 111 6.82 8.11 -5.92
N HIS A 112 5.80 7.74 -5.14
CA HIS A 112 5.99 7.41 -3.72
C HIS A 112 6.82 6.13 -3.61
N THR A 113 6.32 5.07 -4.25
CA THR A 113 7.07 3.85 -4.57
C THR A 113 6.99 3.58 -6.08
N ASP A 114 7.81 2.65 -6.58
CA ASP A 114 7.77 2.20 -7.96
C ASP A 114 6.56 1.32 -8.30
N ASP A 115 5.95 0.67 -7.30
CA ASP A 115 4.78 -0.21 -7.44
C ASP A 115 3.43 0.48 -7.13
N SER A 116 3.45 1.79 -6.82
CA SER A 116 2.23 2.53 -6.45
C SER A 116 1.18 2.56 -7.56
N VAL A 117 -0.04 2.16 -7.21
CA VAL A 117 -1.24 2.25 -8.04
C VAL A 117 -2.38 2.96 -7.30
N SER A 118 -3.27 3.58 -8.08
CA SER A 118 -4.53 4.12 -7.61
C SER A 118 -5.70 3.32 -8.19
N TYR A 119 -6.74 3.11 -7.38
CA TYR A 119 -7.94 2.38 -7.81
C TYR A 119 -9.10 3.36 -8.02
N LEU A 120 -9.54 3.55 -9.25
CA LEU A 120 -10.70 4.39 -9.60
C LEU A 120 -11.97 3.55 -9.60
N LEU A 121 -12.99 3.98 -8.87
CA LEU A 121 -14.32 3.36 -8.79
C LEU A 121 -15.40 4.44 -8.96
N GLY A 122 -15.90 4.62 -10.18
CA GLY A 122 -16.99 5.55 -10.45
C GLY A 122 -16.64 7.00 -10.06
N ASP A 123 -17.21 7.48 -8.96
CA ASP A 123 -17.11 8.84 -8.45
C ASP A 123 -15.89 9.11 -7.55
N ARG A 124 -15.08 8.07 -7.25
CA ARG A 124 -13.97 8.16 -6.29
C ARG A 124 -12.73 7.41 -6.72
N VAL A 125 -11.59 7.85 -6.24
CA VAL A 125 -10.28 7.21 -6.42
C VAL A 125 -9.58 6.99 -5.08
N PHE A 126 -9.01 5.81 -4.90
CA PHE A 126 -8.16 5.45 -3.78
C PHE A 126 -6.69 5.62 -4.20
N THR A 127 -6.00 6.60 -3.64
CA THR A 127 -4.73 7.11 -4.19
C THR A 127 -3.49 6.59 -3.48
N GLY A 128 -3.66 5.76 -2.45
CA GLY A 128 -2.58 5.37 -1.55
C GLY A 128 -1.80 6.61 -1.11
N ASP A 129 -0.48 6.54 -1.22
CA ASP A 129 0.41 7.65 -0.86
C ASP A 129 0.88 8.49 -2.05
N ALA A 130 0.30 8.29 -3.24
CA ALA A 130 0.59 9.17 -4.38
C ALA A 130 0.03 10.58 -4.11
N LEU A 131 -1.26 10.69 -3.82
CA LEU A 131 -1.94 11.95 -3.48
C LEU A 131 -2.53 11.87 -2.08
N LEU A 132 -2.16 12.82 -1.22
CA LEU A 132 -2.71 12.98 0.12
C LEU A 132 -3.53 14.27 0.20
N ILE A 133 -4.30 14.44 1.26
CA ILE A 133 -5.08 15.68 1.47
C ILE A 133 -4.12 16.84 1.71
N ARG A 134 -4.11 17.82 0.79
CA ARG A 134 -3.17 18.95 0.77
C ARG A 134 -1.69 18.52 0.83
N GLY A 135 -1.36 17.39 0.21
CA GLY A 135 0.00 16.87 0.20
C GLY A 135 0.18 15.70 -0.74
N ASN A 136 1.25 14.96 -0.52
CA ASN A 136 1.62 13.75 -1.24
C ASN A 136 2.62 12.95 -0.38
N GLY A 137 2.77 11.67 -0.67
CA GLY A 137 3.77 10.81 -0.04
C GLY A 137 5.20 11.29 -0.32
N ARG A 138 6.13 10.86 0.54
CA ARG A 138 7.58 11.08 0.39
C ARG A 138 8.12 10.31 -0.82
N THR A 139 9.31 10.64 -1.33
CA THR A 139 9.86 10.04 -2.56
C THR A 139 11.33 9.64 -2.43
N ASP A 140 11.82 9.48 -1.21
CA ASP A 140 13.23 9.26 -0.86
C ASP A 140 13.54 7.82 -0.39
N PHE A 141 12.54 6.94 -0.40
CA PHE A 141 12.66 5.51 -0.08
C PHE A 141 11.94 4.66 -1.13
N GLN A 142 12.16 3.33 -1.10
CA GLN A 142 11.40 2.36 -1.89
C GLN A 142 11.36 2.67 -3.40
N ASN A 143 12.50 3.08 -3.96
CA ASN A 143 12.64 3.51 -5.35
C ASN A 143 11.75 4.71 -5.73
N GLY A 144 11.35 5.51 -4.75
CA GLY A 144 10.59 6.73 -4.96
C GLY A 144 11.31 7.73 -5.87
N ASN A 145 10.51 8.52 -6.59
CA ASN A 145 11.01 9.51 -7.53
C ASN A 145 10.03 10.70 -7.61
N ALA A 146 10.48 11.88 -7.19
CA ALA A 146 9.66 13.09 -7.18
C ALA A 146 9.18 13.50 -8.59
N GLY A 147 10.01 13.30 -9.61
CA GLY A 147 9.62 13.59 -10.99
C GLY A 147 8.48 12.69 -11.46
N GLN A 148 8.58 11.38 -11.23
CA GLN A 148 7.52 10.43 -11.53
C GLN A 148 6.25 10.72 -10.72
N LEU A 149 6.40 11.08 -9.44
CA LEU A 149 5.26 11.44 -8.61
C LEU A 149 4.53 12.66 -9.19
N TYR A 150 5.26 13.69 -9.60
CA TYR A 150 4.67 14.86 -10.25
C TYR A 150 3.90 14.49 -11.53
N ASP A 151 4.46 13.60 -12.35
CA ASP A 151 3.82 13.13 -13.58
C ASP A 151 2.54 12.31 -13.26
N SER A 152 2.59 11.45 -12.24
CA SER A 152 1.42 10.70 -11.72
C SER A 152 0.32 11.63 -11.20
N LEU A 153 0.68 12.67 -10.45
CA LEU A 153 -0.29 13.64 -9.93
C LEU A 153 -0.92 14.45 -11.08
N THR A 154 -0.11 15.08 -11.91
CA THR A 154 -0.58 16.08 -12.88
C THR A 154 -1.15 15.50 -14.16
N ARG A 155 -0.63 14.35 -14.63
CA ARG A 155 -1.04 13.76 -15.91
C ARG A 155 -2.03 12.61 -15.76
N VAL A 156 -2.03 11.92 -14.61
CA VAL A 156 -2.92 10.78 -14.35
C VAL A 156 -4.06 11.19 -13.43
N LEU A 157 -3.78 11.57 -12.18
CA LEU A 157 -4.84 11.86 -11.21
C LEU A 157 -5.61 13.16 -11.53
N PHE A 158 -4.91 14.24 -11.87
CA PHE A 158 -5.57 15.53 -12.17
C PHE A 158 -6.25 15.58 -13.55
N ALA A 159 -6.12 14.52 -14.35
CA ALA A 159 -6.90 14.30 -15.56
C ALA A 159 -8.29 13.71 -15.28
N LEU A 160 -8.54 13.21 -14.07
CA LEU A 160 -9.86 12.76 -13.63
C LEU A 160 -10.83 13.95 -13.50
N PRO A 161 -12.16 13.70 -13.52
CA PRO A 161 -13.15 14.76 -13.30
C PRO A 161 -12.92 15.51 -11.99
N ASP A 162 -13.08 16.83 -12.02
CA ASP A 162 -12.90 17.71 -10.86
C ASP A 162 -13.72 17.27 -9.62
N SER A 163 -14.90 16.69 -9.83
CA SER A 163 -15.79 16.19 -8.76
C SER A 163 -15.36 14.85 -8.16
N THR A 164 -14.32 14.20 -8.68
CA THR A 164 -13.87 12.89 -8.19
C THR A 164 -13.37 13.03 -6.76
N LEU A 165 -13.94 12.23 -5.85
CA LEU A 165 -13.50 12.14 -4.47
C LEU A 165 -12.16 11.41 -4.40
N VAL A 166 -11.25 11.89 -3.57
CA VAL A 166 -9.92 11.33 -3.36
C VAL A 166 -9.83 10.81 -1.94
N TYR A 167 -9.60 9.50 -1.84
CA TYR A 167 -9.43 8.77 -0.60
C TYR A 167 -7.96 8.32 -0.46
N PRO A 168 -7.16 8.99 0.37
CA PRO A 168 -5.72 8.72 0.48
C PRO A 168 -5.40 7.48 1.34
N GLY A 169 -4.17 6.99 1.29
CA GLY A 169 -3.69 5.95 2.20
C GLY A 169 -3.55 6.45 3.63
N HIS A 170 -3.22 7.73 3.82
CA HIS A 170 -2.97 8.31 5.15
C HIS A 170 -3.52 9.73 5.30
N ASP A 171 -3.80 10.10 6.55
CA ASP A 171 -3.92 11.51 6.96
C ASP A 171 -3.44 11.69 8.41
N TYR A 172 -2.68 12.75 8.64
CA TYR A 172 -2.06 13.04 9.94
C TYR A 172 -2.69 14.25 10.65
N GLN A 173 -3.82 14.75 10.15
CA GLN A 173 -4.49 15.97 10.62
C GLN A 173 -6.00 15.80 10.87
N GLY A 174 -6.51 14.56 10.80
CA GLY A 174 -7.92 14.23 11.03
C GLY A 174 -8.85 14.50 9.83
N ARG A 175 -8.32 14.67 8.62
CA ARG A 175 -9.10 14.90 7.39
C ARG A 175 -9.33 13.57 6.69
N THR A 176 -10.55 13.35 6.22
CA THR A 176 -10.96 12.02 5.73
C THR A 176 -11.05 11.89 4.21
N VAL A 177 -11.30 12.99 3.50
CA VAL A 177 -11.50 13.00 2.04
C VAL A 177 -11.15 14.37 1.46
N THR A 178 -10.71 14.41 0.21
CA THR A 178 -10.55 15.62 -0.62
C THR A 178 -11.15 15.36 -2.00
N SER A 179 -10.98 16.28 -2.95
CA SER A 179 -11.39 16.10 -4.34
C SER A 179 -10.30 16.54 -5.31
N ILE A 180 -10.39 16.07 -6.55
CA ILE A 180 -9.46 16.48 -7.62
C ILE A 180 -9.47 18.00 -7.82
N ALA A 181 -10.65 18.63 -7.81
CA ALA A 181 -10.78 20.08 -7.90
C ALA A 181 -10.03 20.81 -6.78
N GLU A 182 -10.16 20.33 -5.53
CA GLU A 182 -9.50 20.94 -4.39
C GLU A 182 -7.98 20.79 -4.46
N GLU A 183 -7.47 19.60 -4.77
CA GLU A 183 -6.01 19.37 -4.83
C GLU A 183 -5.36 20.12 -6.00
N LYS A 184 -6.02 20.23 -7.16
CA LYS A 184 -5.54 21.07 -8.28
C LYS A 184 -5.36 22.54 -7.90
N ARG A 185 -6.20 23.05 -6.99
CA ARG A 185 -6.22 24.46 -6.58
C ARG A 185 -5.41 24.74 -5.32
N HIS A 186 -5.35 23.78 -4.41
CA HIS A 186 -4.94 24.03 -3.02
C HIS A 186 -3.84 23.09 -2.51
N ASN A 187 -3.38 22.11 -3.31
CA ASN A 187 -2.23 21.30 -2.90
C ASN A 187 -0.96 22.18 -2.86
N PRO A 188 -0.35 22.39 -1.68
CA PRO A 188 0.71 23.39 -1.51
C PRO A 188 2.01 23.02 -2.24
N ARG A 189 2.17 21.76 -2.66
CA ARG A 189 3.38 21.27 -3.34
C ARG A 189 3.22 21.24 -4.86
N VAL A 190 1.99 21.12 -5.37
CA VAL A 190 1.74 20.92 -6.80
C VAL A 190 1.01 22.11 -7.44
N ALA A 191 0.04 22.71 -6.74
CA ALA A 191 -0.77 23.78 -7.30
C ALA A 191 0.11 24.99 -7.65
N ASN A 192 0.06 25.41 -8.92
CA ASN A 192 0.88 26.50 -9.48
C ASN A 192 2.41 26.29 -9.34
N GLN A 193 2.88 25.05 -9.16
CA GLN A 193 4.30 24.71 -9.13
C GLN A 193 4.73 24.09 -10.46
N SER A 194 5.97 24.35 -10.88
CA SER A 194 6.59 23.58 -11.98
C SER A 194 7.03 22.20 -11.47
N ARG A 195 7.33 21.30 -12.40
CA ARG A 195 7.90 19.99 -12.08
C ARG A 195 9.21 20.11 -11.30
N GLU A 196 10.07 21.02 -11.71
CA GLU A 196 11.38 21.29 -11.09
C GLU A 196 11.21 21.86 -9.68
N ALA A 197 10.25 22.79 -9.49
CA ALA A 197 9.94 23.32 -8.17
C ALA A 197 9.42 22.24 -7.22
N PHE A 198 8.53 21.36 -7.69
CA PHE A 198 8.05 20.20 -6.92
C PHE A 198 9.21 19.28 -6.54
N ILE A 199 10.07 18.89 -7.49
CA ILE A 199 11.22 18.02 -7.23
C ILE A 199 12.12 18.64 -6.17
N HIS A 200 12.45 19.92 -6.33
CA HIS A 200 13.27 20.65 -5.36
C HIS A 200 12.63 20.65 -3.96
N ILE A 201 11.31 20.89 -3.84
CA ILE A 201 10.61 20.81 -2.55
C ILE A 201 10.77 19.42 -1.93
N MET A 202 10.50 18.36 -2.71
CA MET A 202 10.50 16.98 -2.23
C MET A 202 11.89 16.51 -1.77
N GLU A 203 12.95 16.88 -2.50
CA GLU A 203 14.34 16.54 -2.15
C GLU A 203 14.83 17.24 -0.87
N HIS A 204 14.19 18.34 -0.46
CA HIS A 204 14.60 19.15 0.68
C HIS A 204 13.66 19.05 1.90
N LEU A 205 12.74 18.07 1.94
CA LEU A 205 11.82 17.88 3.08
C LEU A 205 12.54 17.44 4.37
N ASN A 206 13.73 16.85 4.29
CA ASN A 206 14.56 16.41 5.43
C ASN A 206 13.77 15.62 6.50
N LEU A 207 12.93 14.68 6.06
CA LEU A 207 12.06 13.91 6.95
C LEU A 207 12.84 12.81 7.68
N PRO A 208 12.48 12.49 8.94
CA PRO A 208 13.03 11.33 9.61
C PRO A 208 12.71 10.05 8.84
N LYS A 209 13.58 9.04 8.97
CA LYS A 209 13.33 7.69 8.42
C LYS A 209 12.00 7.13 8.95
N PRO A 210 11.15 6.48 8.12
CA PRO A 210 9.91 5.88 8.60
C PRO A 210 10.19 4.83 9.68
N ARG A 211 9.43 4.89 10.79
CA ARG A 211 9.72 4.13 12.02
C ARG A 211 9.70 2.62 11.81
N ARG A 212 8.78 2.11 10.98
CA ARG A 212 8.58 0.67 10.75
C ARG A 212 9.21 0.16 9.45
N LEU A 213 9.96 0.98 8.70
CA LEU A 213 10.44 0.63 7.35
C LEU A 213 11.14 -0.73 7.27
N GLU A 214 12.06 -1.01 8.20
CA GLU A 214 12.85 -2.25 8.22
C GLU A 214 12.04 -3.49 8.59
N VAL A 215 10.84 -3.31 9.16
CA VAL A 215 9.94 -4.40 9.55
C VAL A 215 8.82 -4.55 8.52
N ALA A 216 8.18 -3.44 8.16
CA ALA A 216 7.04 -3.38 7.27
C ALA A 216 7.42 -3.78 5.85
N VAL A 217 8.47 -3.21 5.26
CA VAL A 217 8.78 -3.46 3.85
C VAL A 217 9.09 -4.94 3.58
N PRO A 218 9.97 -5.63 4.34
CA PRO A 218 10.21 -7.06 4.12
C PRO A 218 8.94 -7.90 4.33
N ALA A 219 8.16 -7.61 5.37
CA ALA A 219 6.92 -8.34 5.64
C ALA A 219 5.88 -8.14 4.53
N ASN A 220 5.72 -6.91 4.03
CA ASN A 220 4.75 -6.56 3.01
C ASN A 220 5.13 -7.11 1.63
N ARG A 221 6.43 -7.26 1.33
CA ARG A 221 6.90 -8.01 0.16
C ARG A 221 6.49 -9.49 0.21
N ALA A 222 6.25 -10.01 1.41
CA ALA A 222 5.70 -11.34 1.69
C ALA A 222 4.22 -11.29 2.13
N CYS A 223 3.44 -10.30 1.68
CA CYS A 223 1.99 -10.19 1.93
C CYS A 223 1.64 -10.14 3.43
N GLY A 224 2.48 -9.51 4.24
CA GLY A 224 2.28 -9.35 5.68
C GLY A 224 2.82 -10.49 6.54
N HIS A 225 3.51 -11.47 5.95
CA HIS A 225 4.17 -12.52 6.71
C HIS A 225 5.55 -12.06 7.20
N PRO A 226 5.95 -12.40 8.45
CA PRO A 226 7.30 -12.14 8.92
C PRO A 226 8.31 -12.84 8.01
N THR A 227 9.21 -12.08 7.39
CA THR A 227 10.38 -12.67 6.75
C THR A 227 11.36 -13.01 7.86
N SER A 228 11.82 -14.26 7.94
CA SER A 228 12.94 -14.61 8.82
C SER A 228 14.07 -13.62 8.58
N ALA A 229 14.55 -12.93 9.62
CA ALA A 229 15.71 -12.07 9.51
C ALA A 229 16.85 -12.85 8.81
N PRO A 230 17.67 -12.23 7.95
CA PRO A 230 18.89 -12.89 7.52
C PRO A 230 19.64 -13.27 8.80
N ALA A 231 19.94 -14.57 8.95
CA ALA A 231 20.74 -15.07 10.06
C ALA A 231 21.95 -14.15 10.18
N SER A 232 22.11 -13.52 11.34
CA SER A 232 23.29 -12.72 11.64
C SER A 232 24.52 -13.51 11.24
N LEU A 233 25.45 -12.88 10.54
CA LEU A 233 26.72 -13.47 10.08
C LEU A 233 27.59 -14.06 11.21
N ASP A 234 27.14 -13.98 12.46
CA ASP A 234 27.86 -14.38 13.68
C ASP A 234 27.70 -15.88 14.04
N GLU A 235 26.79 -16.63 13.39
CA GLU A 235 26.65 -18.07 13.66
C GLU A 235 27.52 -18.97 12.77
N ARG A 236 28.18 -18.42 11.74
CA ARG A 236 29.09 -19.20 10.87
C ARG A 236 30.52 -19.33 11.40
N GLU A 237 30.88 -18.66 12.49
CA GLU A 237 32.23 -18.74 13.09
C GLU A 237 32.33 -19.63 14.34
N LYS A 238 31.21 -20.16 14.88
CA LYS A 238 31.23 -21.11 16.01
C LYS A 238 31.26 -22.59 15.61
N GLY A 239 31.40 -22.88 14.32
CA GLY A 239 31.38 -24.22 13.75
C GLY A 239 32.74 -24.78 13.32
N THR A 240 33.86 -24.40 13.95
CA THR A 240 35.17 -25.01 13.63
C THR A 240 35.98 -25.29 14.89
N ARG A 241 35.76 -26.47 15.51
CA ARG A 241 36.77 -27.30 16.18
C ARG A 241 36.09 -28.49 16.87
N LEU A 242 36.16 -29.65 16.23
CA LEU A 242 36.72 -30.90 16.76
C LEU A 242 36.46 -31.98 15.71
N LEU A 243 37.45 -32.24 14.86
CA LEU A 243 37.56 -33.54 14.20
C LEU A 243 38.80 -34.22 14.73
N GLN A 244 38.55 -35.41 15.27
CA GLN A 244 39.44 -36.30 15.99
C GLN A 244 40.70 -36.64 15.21
N MET A 245 41.80 -36.77 15.94
CA MET A 245 43.02 -37.44 15.46
C MET A 245 42.72 -38.94 15.25
N PRO A 246 43.24 -39.57 14.19
CA PRO A 246 43.03 -40.98 13.92
C PRO A 246 43.87 -41.85 14.87
N GLN A 247 43.24 -42.87 15.46
CA GLN A 247 43.93 -43.96 16.14
C GLN A 247 44.65 -44.83 15.10
N CYS A 248 45.98 -44.88 15.19
CA CYS A 248 46.77 -45.97 14.61
C CYS A 248 46.69 -47.19 15.53
N ASN A 249 46.32 -48.34 14.96
CA ASN A 249 46.79 -49.67 15.36
C ASN A 249 46.94 -50.47 14.05
N PRO A 250 48.03 -51.24 13.88
CA PRO A 250 48.00 -52.58 14.46
C PRO A 250 49.34 -53.09 15.03
N ASP A 251 49.19 -54.23 15.73
CA ASP A 251 50.16 -55.17 16.33
C ASP A 251 50.55 -54.94 17.81
#